data_AF-A0A947FJZ6-F1
#
_entry.id   AF-A0A947FJZ6-F1
#
_cell.length_a   1.000
_cell.length_b   1.000
_cell.length_c   1.000
_cell.angle_alpha   90.00
_cell.angle_beta   90.00
_cell.angle_gamma   90.00
#
_symmetry.space_group_name_H-M   'P 1'
#
loop_
_entity.id
_entity.type
_entity.pdbx_description
1 polymer ?
#
loop_
_entity_poly.entity_id
_entity_poly.type
_entity_poly.pdbx_seq_one_letter_code
_entity_poly.pdbx_strand_id
1 'polypeptide(L)' 'MSQSHRIDGGQVDRAKTLRFFWDGKPLNGHPGDTLASALLANGVKLVGRSFKYHR' A
#
# COMPACT_ATOMS: atom_id res chain seq x y z
N MET A 1 -2.22 6.02 -11.55
CA MET A 1 -2.04 5.46 -10.18
C MET A 1 -0.70 5.93 -9.63
N SER A 2 -0.66 7.14 -9.07
CA SER A 2 0.54 7.71 -8.45
C SER A 2 0.53 7.37 -6.96
N GLN A 3 1.64 6.85 -6.42
CA GLN A 3 1.81 6.60 -4.98
C GLN A 3 2.16 7.91 -4.28
N SER A 4 1.17 8.79 -4.13
CA SER A 4 1.33 10.16 -3.64
C SER A 4 1.86 10.27 -2.20
N HIS A 5 1.79 9.18 -1.42
CA HIS A 5 2.24 9.14 -0.02
C HIS A 5 3.58 8.43 0.15
N ARG A 6 4.24 8.04 -0.94
CA ARG A 6 5.55 7.39 -0.91
C ARG A 6 6.64 8.44 -0.66
N ILE A 7 7.37 8.28 0.44
CA ILE A 7 8.57 9.08 0.74
C ILE A 7 9.78 8.58 -0.07
N ASP A 8 10.85 9.37 -0.13
CA ASP A 8 12.12 8.92 -0.70
C ASP A 8 12.88 7.96 0.24
N GLY A 9 13.73 7.09 -0.32
CA GLY A 9 14.48 6.07 0.42
C GLY A 9 13.72 4.76 0.69
N GLY A 10 14.12 4.05 1.75
CA GLY A 10 13.58 2.74 2.15
C GLY A 10 14.21 1.55 1.40
N GLN A 11 13.95 0.33 1.88
CA GLN A 11 14.44 -0.91 1.29
C GLN A 11 13.44 -1.46 0.26
N VAL A 12 13.17 -0.69 -0.79
CA VAL A 12 12.25 -1.06 -1.87
C VAL A 12 12.89 -0.88 -3.24
N ASP A 13 12.72 -1.87 -4.12
CA ASP A 13 13.17 -1.80 -5.51
C ASP A 13 12.13 -1.07 -6.38
N ARG A 14 12.39 0.21 -6.65
CA ARG A 14 11.50 1.06 -7.45
C ARG A 14 11.64 0.84 -8.96
N ALA A 15 12.62 0.07 -9.41
CA ALA A 15 12.79 -0.23 -10.84
C ALA A 15 11.69 -1.18 -11.35
N LYS A 16 11.04 -1.92 -10.45
CA LYS A 16 9.96 -2.86 -10.78
C LYS A 16 8.68 -2.46 -10.08
N THR A 17 7.58 -2.47 -10.84
CA THR A 17 6.24 -2.25 -10.28
C THR A 17 5.49 -3.59 -10.24
N LEU A 18 4.96 -3.94 -9.08
CA LEU A 18 4.06 -5.07 -8.88
C LEU A 18 2.63 -4.56 -8.78
N ARG A 19 1.68 -5.22 -9.44
CA ARG A 19 0.25 -4.93 -9.33
C ARG A 19 -0.41 -5.96 -8.42
N PHE A 20 -1.25 -5.51 -7.52
CA PHE A 20 -2.06 -6.36 -6.67
C PHE A 20 -3.43 -5.73 -6.46
N PHE A 21 -4.38 -6.50 -5.92
CA PHE A 21 -5.71 -6.00 -5.59
C PHE A 21 -5.87 -5.90 -4.07
N TRP A 22 -6.47 -4.82 -3.62
CA TRP A 22 -6.89 -4.60 -2.24
C TRP A 22 -8.34 -4.12 -2.24
N ASP A 23 -9.23 -4.82 -1.54
CA ASP A 23 -10.68 -4.53 -1.53
C ASP A 23 -11.27 -4.32 -2.93
N GLY A 24 -10.86 -5.17 -3.89
CA GLY A 24 -11.29 -5.10 -5.29
C GLY A 24 -10.68 -3.95 -6.10
N LYS A 25 -9.84 -3.10 -5.51
CA LYS A 25 -9.16 -2.00 -6.21
C LYS A 25 -7.73 -2.38 -6.59
N PRO A 26 -7.30 -2.16 -7.84
CA PRO A 26 -5.92 -2.40 -8.24
C PRO A 26 -5.01 -1.35 -7.62
N LEU A 27 -3.97 -1.80 -6.93
CA LEU A 27 -2.90 -0.99 -6.34
C LEU A 27 -1.54 -1.42 -6.87
N ASN A 28 -0.56 -0.54 -6.70
CA ASN A 28 0.82 -0.79 -7.10
C ASN A 28 1.70 -0.94 -5.86
N GLY A 29 2.65 -1.86 -5.89
CA GLY A 29 3.73 -2.02 -4.91
C GLY A 29 5.07 -2.22 -5.60
N HIS A 30 6.12 -2.34 -4.80
CA HIS A 30 7.48 -2.58 -5.26
C HIS A 30 8.07 -3.80 -4.56
N PRO A 31 8.97 -4.59 -5.17
CA PRO A 31 9.69 -5.62 -4.44
C PRO A 31 10.38 -5.04 -3.20
N GLY A 32 10.26 -5.72 -2.07
CA GLY A 32 10.68 -5.21 -0.76
C GLY A 32 9.55 -4.49 0.01
N ASP A 33 8.44 -4.13 -0.63
CA ASP A 33 7.25 -3.68 0.09
C ASP A 33 6.66 -4.83 0.92
N THR A 34 6.19 -4.48 2.11
CA THR A 34 5.16 -5.24 2.81
C THR A 34 3.79 -4.80 2.33
N LEU A 35 2.75 -5.59 2.62
CA LEU A 35 1.37 -5.17 2.33
C LEU A 35 1.04 -3.82 2.99
N ALA A 36 1.44 -3.63 4.26
CA ALA A 36 1.20 -2.38 4.98
C ALA A 36 1.90 -1.18 4.33
N SER A 37 3.19 -1.30 3.96
CA SER A 37 3.94 -0.20 3.33
C SER A 37 3.38 0.15 1.95
N ALA A 38 2.98 -0.85 1.17
CA ALA A 38 2.33 -0.63 -0.13
C ALA A 38 0.98 0.08 0.04
N LEU A 39 0.15 -0.32 1.00
CA LEU A 39 -1.14 0.34 1.26
C LEU A 39 -0.97 1.80 1.65
N LEU A 40 -0.07 2.09 2.59
CA LEU A 40 0.23 3.46 3.02
C LEU A 40 0.74 4.32 1.85
N ALA A 41 1.62 3.78 1.01
CA ALA A 41 2.13 4.50 -0.16
C ALA A 41 1.04 4.85 -1.18
N ASN A 42 0.00 4.04 -1.29
CA ASN A 42 -1.18 4.31 -2.12
C ASN A 42 -2.24 5.16 -1.40
N GLY A 43 -1.94 5.69 -0.20
CA GLY A 43 -2.85 6.55 0.57
C GLY A 43 -3.95 5.81 1.33
N VAL A 44 -3.87 4.48 1.44
CA VAL A 44 -4.83 3.68 2.22
C VAL A 44 -4.44 3.74 3.70
N LYS A 45 -5.22 4.50 4.47
CA LYS A 45 -5.02 4.67 5.93
C LYS A 45 -5.98 3.81 6.77
N LEU A 46 -7.14 3.48 6.21
CA LEU A 46 -8.13 2.62 6.85
C LEU A 46 -8.04 1.23 6.20
N VAL A 47 -7.61 0.24 6.99
CA VAL A 47 -7.43 -1.15 6.53
C VAL A 47 -8.47 -2.11 7.10
N GLY A 48 -9.25 -1.64 8.06
CA GLY A 48 -10.24 -2.43 8.78
C GLY A 48 -10.76 -1.63 9.95
N ARG A 49 -11.93 -2.01 10.44
CA ARG A 49 -12.53 -1.43 11.64
C ARG A 49 -12.44 -2.43 12.78
N SER A 50 -12.42 -1.94 14.01
CA SER A 50 -12.44 -2.80 15.20
C SER A 50 -13.57 -3.82 15.11
N PHE A 51 -13.27 -5.09 15.36
CA PHE A 51 -14.28 -6.15 15.32
C PHE A 51 -15.43 -5.90 16.31
N LYS A 52 -15.12 -5.47 17.54
CA LYS A 52 -16.11 -5.26 18.59
C LYS A 52 -16.87 -3.95 18.46
N TYR A 53 -16.20 -2.90 17.95
CA TYR A 53 -16.72 -1.54 18.02
C TYR A 53 -17.04 -0.93 16.65
N HIS A 54 -16.66 -1.57 15.55
CA HIS A 54 -16.81 -1.07 14.18
C HIS A 54 -16.32 0.36 13.98
N ARG A 55 -15.24 0.73 14.69
CA ARG A 55 -14.52 2.01 14.55
C ARG A 55 -13.35 1.85 13.60
#